data_AF-A0A382DFY4-F1
#
_entry.id   AF-A0A382DFY4-F1
#
_cell.length_a   1.000
_cell.length_b   1.000
_cell.length_c   1.000
_cell.angle_alpha   90.00
_cell.angle_beta   90.00
_cell.angle_gamma   90.00
#
_symmetry.space_group_name_H-M   'P 1'
#
loop_
_entity.id
_entity.type
_entity.pdbx_description
1 polymer ?
#
loop_
_entity_poly.entity_id
_entity_poly.type
_entity_poly.pdbx_seq_one_letter_code
_entity_poly.pdbx_strand_id
1 'polypeptide(L)'
;MATRPILFTFPLILVAAACGGSEPAEQDIGTPAAAEAPAEDVLRTADPAERGYSGADFPRVNELADGVYSYEQLMTLGGEQITAVSMFVVTDDGVLVADGQGNVEATQGLIDQIASVTEQPITRVVVGSHHPDHSGGNSAFPSDATFLVHPTSAAALEQVENAPNMEEIVESELALNMGGREIRVLHLGRAHTGGDLLVHLPQEGILFMSEVFLNRVFPLMRS
;
A
#
# COMPACT_ATOMS: atom_id res chain seq x y z
N MET A 1 -67.19 -13.87 47.67
CA MET A 1 -66.86 -15.07 46.86
C MET A 1 -65.80 -14.64 45.85
N ALA A 2 -64.52 -14.89 46.16
CA ALA A 2 -63.39 -14.71 45.25
C ALA A 2 -62.23 -15.56 45.77
N THR A 3 -61.98 -16.67 45.09
CA THR A 3 -60.97 -17.69 45.41
C THR A 3 -59.64 -17.32 44.73
N ARG A 4 -58.55 -17.26 45.49
CA ARG A 4 -57.18 -17.13 44.97
C ARG A 4 -56.64 -18.53 44.64
N PRO A 5 -56.13 -18.80 43.42
CA PRO A 5 -55.55 -20.10 43.11
C PRO A 5 -54.10 -20.17 43.62
N ILE A 6 -53.76 -21.35 44.14
CA ILE A 6 -52.44 -21.76 44.62
C ILE A 6 -51.61 -22.19 43.41
N LEU A 7 -50.41 -21.64 43.26
CA LEU A 7 -49.43 -22.04 42.25
C LEU A 7 -48.77 -23.35 42.67
N PHE A 8 -48.94 -24.42 41.87
CA PHE A 8 -48.12 -25.63 41.96
C PHE A 8 -47.10 -25.62 40.81
N THR A 9 -45.83 -25.51 41.16
CA THR A 9 -44.71 -25.62 40.22
C THR A 9 -44.40 -27.11 40.02
N PHE A 10 -44.69 -27.64 38.83
CA PHE A 10 -44.20 -28.96 38.42
C PHE A 10 -42.88 -28.78 37.64
N PRO A 11 -41.83 -29.57 37.94
CA PRO A 11 -40.62 -29.56 37.14
C PRO A 11 -40.89 -30.26 35.81
N LEU A 12 -40.69 -29.55 34.70
CA LEU A 12 -40.75 -30.13 33.36
C LEU A 12 -39.44 -30.88 33.09
N ILE A 13 -39.48 -32.21 33.16
CA ILE A 13 -38.41 -33.08 32.68
C ILE A 13 -38.60 -33.21 31.17
N LEU A 14 -37.72 -32.59 30.39
CA LEU A 14 -37.68 -32.73 28.93
C LEU A 14 -36.85 -33.98 28.58
N VAL A 15 -37.51 -35.04 28.14
CA VAL A 15 -36.86 -36.20 27.51
C VAL A 15 -36.74 -35.89 26.02
N ALA A 16 -35.51 -35.67 25.54
CA ALA A 16 -35.24 -35.53 24.11
C ALA A 16 -35.17 -36.93 23.47
N ALA A 17 -36.11 -37.24 22.59
CA ALA A 17 -36.03 -38.40 21.70
C ALA A 17 -35.08 -38.07 20.54
N ALA A 18 -34.03 -38.87 20.39
CA ALA A 18 -33.11 -38.79 19.27
C ALA A 18 -33.78 -39.36 18.00
N CYS A 19 -34.01 -38.51 17.01
CA CYS A 19 -34.22 -38.92 15.63
C CYS A 19 -32.91 -38.70 14.87
N GLY A 20 -32.29 -39.78 14.40
CA GLY A 20 -31.10 -39.73 13.56
C GLY A 20 -31.39 -39.05 12.23
N GLY A 21 -30.61 -38.01 11.93
CA GLY A 21 -30.47 -37.40 10.62
C GLY A 21 -28.98 -37.36 10.29
N SER A 22 -28.64 -37.87 9.11
CA SER A 22 -27.29 -38.05 8.57
C SER A 22 -26.43 -36.78 8.62
N GLU A 23 -25.17 -36.94 9.02
CA GLU A 23 -24.13 -35.92 8.93
C GLU A 23 -23.99 -35.40 7.49
N PRO A 24 -23.75 -34.08 7.27
CA PRO A 24 -23.39 -33.60 5.95
C PRO A 24 -22.02 -34.19 5.60
N ALA A 25 -21.92 -34.79 4.41
CA ALA A 25 -20.65 -35.30 3.92
C ALA A 25 -19.61 -34.17 3.90
N GLU A 26 -18.50 -34.35 4.62
CA GLU A 26 -17.28 -33.58 4.42
C GLU A 26 -16.91 -33.69 2.95
N GLN A 27 -17.03 -32.59 2.20
CA GLN A 27 -16.34 -32.45 0.94
C GLN A 27 -14.86 -32.35 1.27
N ASP A 28 -14.14 -33.45 1.02
CA ASP A 28 -12.69 -33.46 0.87
C ASP A 28 -12.34 -32.49 -0.27
N ILE A 29 -12.11 -31.23 0.10
CA ILE A 29 -11.45 -30.24 -0.75
C ILE A 29 -9.99 -30.67 -0.85
N GLY A 30 -9.76 -31.69 -1.68
CA GLY A 30 -8.46 -32.31 -1.87
C GLY A 30 -7.38 -31.25 -1.94
N THR A 31 -6.35 -31.41 -1.11
CA THR A 31 -5.18 -30.53 -1.12
C THR A 31 -4.66 -30.51 -2.56
N PRO A 32 -4.64 -29.37 -3.27
CA PRO A 32 -4.04 -29.34 -4.58
C PRO A 32 -2.59 -29.78 -4.37
N ALA A 33 -2.18 -30.82 -5.08
CA ALA A 33 -0.79 -31.24 -5.07
C ALA A 33 0.04 -30.02 -5.44
N ALA A 34 0.76 -29.47 -4.46
CA ALA A 34 1.75 -28.45 -4.72
C ALA A 34 2.73 -29.11 -5.68
N ALA A 35 2.69 -28.71 -6.95
CA ALA A 35 3.83 -28.89 -7.80
C ALA A 35 4.94 -28.09 -7.12
N GLU A 36 5.82 -28.77 -6.37
CA GLU A 36 7.06 -28.18 -5.91
C GLU A 36 7.83 -27.82 -7.18
N ALA A 37 7.68 -26.56 -7.60
CA ALA A 37 8.64 -25.95 -8.49
C ALA A 37 10.02 -26.17 -7.86
N PRO A 38 11.04 -26.55 -8.63
CA PRO A 38 12.38 -26.71 -8.08
C PRO A 38 12.71 -25.46 -7.29
N ALA A 39 13.12 -25.64 -6.04
CA ALA A 39 13.57 -24.53 -5.20
C ALA A 39 14.81 -23.94 -5.88
N GLU A 40 14.62 -22.92 -6.71
CA GLU A 40 15.72 -22.06 -7.08
C GLU A 40 16.27 -21.50 -5.77
N ASP A 41 17.60 -21.44 -5.65
CA ASP A 41 18.27 -20.75 -4.55
C ASP A 41 17.94 -19.25 -4.69
N VAL A 42 16.77 -18.86 -4.15
CA VAL A 42 16.32 -17.48 -4.17
C VAL A 42 17.22 -16.71 -3.22
N LEU A 43 18.11 -15.90 -3.77
CA LEU A 43 18.94 -14.98 -2.99
C LEU A 43 18.02 -14.10 -2.12
N ARG A 44 18.10 -14.22 -0.79
CA ARG A 44 17.20 -13.55 0.18
C ARG A 44 17.85 -12.31 0.80
N THR A 45 18.24 -11.36 -0.04
CA THR A 45 18.81 -10.08 0.40
C THR A 45 18.05 -8.90 -0.22
N ALA A 46 18.09 -7.77 0.48
CA ALA A 46 17.65 -6.47 -0.03
C ALA A 46 18.83 -5.67 -0.62
N ASP A 47 20.07 -6.09 -0.39
CA ASP A 47 21.28 -5.42 -0.90
C ASP A 47 21.29 -5.45 -2.44
N PRO A 48 21.25 -4.28 -3.11
CA PRO A 48 21.26 -4.22 -4.57
C PRO A 48 22.52 -4.84 -5.20
N ALA A 49 23.68 -4.67 -4.58
CA ALA A 49 24.95 -5.19 -5.08
C ALA A 49 25.03 -6.72 -4.97
N GLU A 50 24.55 -7.30 -3.87
CA GLU A 50 24.44 -8.76 -3.75
C GLU A 50 23.45 -9.34 -4.77
N ARG A 51 22.42 -8.57 -5.16
CA ARG A 51 21.49 -8.92 -6.23
C ARG A 51 22.05 -8.69 -7.65
N GLY A 52 23.31 -8.25 -7.76
CA GLY A 52 24.01 -8.04 -9.03
C GLY A 52 23.76 -6.69 -9.69
N TYR A 53 23.15 -5.74 -8.99
CA TYR A 53 22.92 -4.39 -9.49
C TYR A 53 24.05 -3.43 -9.12
N SER A 54 24.25 -2.45 -9.98
CA SER A 54 25.19 -1.34 -9.85
C SER A 54 24.45 -0.01 -10.00
N GLY A 55 25.12 1.10 -9.74
CA GLY A 55 24.53 2.43 -9.95
C GLY A 55 24.08 2.70 -11.40
N ALA A 56 24.68 2.02 -12.39
CA ALA A 56 24.31 2.18 -13.79
C ALA A 56 22.98 1.51 -14.16
N ASP A 57 22.46 0.63 -13.30
CA ASP A 57 21.19 -0.05 -13.52
C ASP A 57 19.99 0.79 -13.07
N PHE A 58 20.22 1.96 -12.46
CA PHE A 58 19.20 2.82 -11.89
C PHE A 58 19.05 4.15 -12.65
N PRO A 59 17.82 4.71 -12.72
CA PRO A 59 16.60 4.19 -12.11
C PRO A 59 16.09 2.93 -12.80
N ARG A 60 15.48 2.02 -12.03
CA ARG A 60 14.81 0.84 -12.57
C ARG A 60 13.33 1.14 -12.67
N VAL A 61 12.76 1.00 -13.87
CA VAL A 61 11.34 1.18 -14.11
C VAL A 61 10.77 -0.10 -14.69
N ASN A 62 9.72 -0.63 -14.07
CA ASN A 62 9.05 -1.83 -14.55
C ASN A 62 7.56 -1.56 -14.71
N GLU A 63 7.01 -1.91 -15.87
CA GLU A 63 5.57 -1.97 -16.07
C GLU A 63 5.02 -3.22 -15.38
N LEU A 64 4.16 -3.03 -14.39
CA LEU A 64 3.55 -4.09 -13.58
C LEU A 64 2.22 -4.55 -14.20
N ALA A 65 1.52 -3.62 -14.81
CA ALA A 65 0.29 -3.78 -15.58
C ALA A 65 0.18 -2.60 -16.56
N ASP A 66 -0.76 -2.66 -17.50
CA ASP A 66 -0.99 -1.57 -18.46
C ASP A 66 -1.17 -0.22 -17.74
N GLY A 67 -0.24 0.71 -17.99
CA GLY A 67 -0.23 2.03 -17.36
C GLY A 67 0.10 2.04 -15.86
N VAL A 68 0.64 0.97 -15.27
CA VAL A 68 1.06 0.90 -13.86
C VAL A 68 2.53 0.54 -13.78
N TYR A 69 3.32 1.40 -13.13
CA TYR A 69 4.78 1.26 -13.11
C TYR A 69 5.33 1.33 -11.70
N SER A 70 6.33 0.51 -11.40
CA SER A 70 7.25 0.77 -10.29
C SER A 70 8.44 1.58 -10.77
N TYR A 71 8.92 2.45 -9.89
CA TYR A 71 10.18 3.18 -10.04
C TYR A 71 11.04 2.89 -8.82
N GLU A 72 12.26 2.43 -9.04
CA GLU A 72 13.24 2.21 -7.98
C GLU A 72 14.45 3.08 -8.23
N GLN A 73 14.93 3.77 -7.19
CA GLN A 73 16.16 4.55 -7.24
C GLN A 73 17.05 4.23 -6.05
N LEU A 74 18.36 4.11 -6.31
CA LEU A 74 19.33 3.92 -5.24
C LEU A 74 19.43 5.16 -4.36
N MET A 75 19.52 4.92 -3.05
CA MET A 75 19.83 5.93 -2.07
C MET A 75 20.72 5.35 -0.97
N THR A 76 21.42 6.24 -0.27
CA THR A 76 22.20 5.87 0.91
C THR A 76 21.39 6.16 2.16
N LEU A 77 21.14 5.14 2.97
CA LEU A 77 20.51 5.28 4.29
C LEU A 77 21.38 4.60 5.34
N GLY A 78 21.81 5.34 6.37
CA GLY A 78 22.63 4.78 7.45
C GLY A 78 24.01 4.25 7.01
N GLY A 79 24.50 4.64 5.83
CA GLY A 79 25.75 4.13 5.25
C GLY A 79 25.58 2.89 4.37
N GLU A 80 24.36 2.38 4.22
CA GLU A 80 24.01 1.26 3.35
C GLU A 80 23.31 1.75 2.09
N GLN A 81 23.48 1.03 0.98
CA GLN A 81 22.75 1.28 -0.25
C GLN A 81 21.44 0.51 -0.23
N ILE A 82 20.34 1.25 -0.32
CA ILE A 82 18.98 0.71 -0.43
C ILE A 82 18.29 1.31 -1.64
N THR A 83 17.10 0.81 -1.97
CA THR A 83 16.24 1.38 -3.00
C THR A 83 15.05 2.09 -2.36
N ALA A 84 14.85 3.36 -2.69
CA ALA A 84 13.55 4.00 -2.53
C ALA A 84 12.64 3.58 -3.69
N VAL A 85 11.39 3.21 -3.37
CA VAL A 85 10.43 2.72 -4.37
C VAL A 85 9.24 3.66 -4.42
N SER A 86 8.92 4.12 -5.62
CA SER A 86 7.69 4.83 -5.95
C SER A 86 6.84 3.97 -6.89
N MET A 87 5.53 4.26 -6.94
CA MET A 87 4.65 3.76 -7.99
C MET A 87 4.08 4.94 -8.77
N PHE A 88 3.85 4.80 -10.07
CA PHE A 88 3.02 5.74 -10.81
C PHE A 88 2.01 5.04 -11.72
N VAL A 89 0.84 5.66 -11.85
CA VAL A 89 -0.29 5.15 -12.61
C VAL A 89 -0.66 6.18 -13.66
N VAL A 90 -0.52 5.81 -14.93
CA VAL A 90 -0.88 6.64 -16.08
C VAL A 90 -2.32 6.36 -16.47
N THR A 91 -3.11 7.41 -16.63
CA THR A 91 -4.51 7.35 -17.08
C THR A 91 -4.79 8.49 -18.07
N ASP A 92 -5.95 8.46 -18.71
CA ASP A 92 -6.38 9.54 -19.61
C ASP A 92 -6.65 10.88 -18.89
N ASP A 93 -6.89 10.86 -17.58
CA ASP A 93 -7.14 12.05 -16.75
C ASP A 93 -5.87 12.62 -16.07
N GLY A 94 -4.72 11.99 -16.31
CA GLY A 94 -3.43 12.36 -15.71
C GLY A 94 -2.71 11.20 -15.04
N VAL A 95 -1.62 11.52 -14.36
CA VAL A 95 -0.77 10.59 -13.62
C VAL A 95 -0.98 10.76 -12.11
N LEU A 96 -1.19 9.63 -11.43
CA LEU A 96 -1.07 9.53 -9.98
C LEU A 96 0.30 8.95 -9.63
N VAL A 97 1.04 9.60 -8.76
CA VAL A 97 2.31 9.11 -8.21
C VAL A 97 2.10 8.73 -6.75
N ALA A 98 2.67 7.62 -6.30
CA ALA A 98 2.71 7.22 -4.90
C ALA A 98 4.17 7.25 -4.44
N ASP A 99 4.43 8.13 -3.46
CA ASP A 99 5.73 8.58 -2.97
C ASP A 99 6.62 9.30 -3.98
N GLY A 100 7.23 10.39 -3.51
CA GLY A 100 8.36 11.03 -4.18
C GLY A 100 9.66 10.31 -3.84
N GLN A 101 10.75 11.07 -3.76
CA GLN A 101 12.08 10.57 -3.45
C GLN A 101 12.75 11.43 -2.36
N GLY A 102 13.95 11.01 -1.97
CA GLY A 102 14.67 11.55 -0.83
C GLY A 102 15.05 13.04 -0.87
N ASN A 103 15.00 13.66 -2.04
CA ASN A 103 15.34 15.06 -2.27
C ASN A 103 14.81 15.53 -3.63
N VAL A 104 14.86 16.84 -3.86
CA VAL A 104 14.36 17.50 -5.08
C VAL A 104 15.00 16.94 -6.37
N GLU A 105 16.30 16.68 -6.37
CA GLU A 105 17.00 16.14 -7.55
C GLU A 105 16.53 14.72 -7.89
N ALA A 106 16.42 13.86 -6.88
CA ALA A 106 15.92 12.50 -7.06
C ALA A 106 14.45 12.47 -7.48
N THR A 107 13.61 13.35 -6.92
CA THR A 107 12.19 13.46 -7.33
C THR A 107 12.07 14.03 -8.74
N GLN A 108 12.93 14.97 -9.14
CA GLN A 108 12.97 15.43 -10.52
C GLN A 108 13.33 14.30 -11.48
N GLY A 109 14.26 13.41 -11.11
CA GLY A 109 14.56 12.20 -11.90
C GLY A 109 13.35 11.29 -12.09
N LEU A 110 12.51 11.12 -11.05
CA LEU A 110 11.22 10.41 -11.17
C LEU A 110 10.26 11.13 -12.13
N ILE A 111 10.13 12.45 -12.03
CA ILE A 111 9.26 13.25 -12.90
C ILE A 111 9.71 13.16 -14.36
N ASP A 112 11.01 13.30 -14.62
CA ASP A 112 11.59 13.19 -15.97
C ASP A 112 11.36 11.78 -16.55
N GLN A 113 11.47 10.77 -15.70
CA GLN A 113 11.20 9.38 -16.09
C GLN A 113 9.72 9.16 -16.45
N ILE A 114 8.78 9.73 -15.68
CA ILE A 114 7.34 9.72 -16.00
C ILE A 114 7.09 10.41 -17.35
N ALA A 115 7.72 11.57 -17.59
CA ALA A 115 7.58 12.32 -18.84
C ALA A 115 8.13 11.57 -20.07
N SER A 116 9.06 10.62 -19.87
CA SER A 116 9.53 9.73 -20.95
C SER A 116 8.53 8.62 -21.31
N VAL A 117 7.59 8.32 -20.41
CA VAL A 117 6.56 7.28 -20.56
C VAL A 117 5.25 7.86 -21.10
N THR A 118 4.88 9.08 -20.69
CA THR A 118 3.59 9.68 -21.04
C THR A 118 3.64 11.21 -21.14
N GLU A 119 2.76 11.78 -21.95
CA GLU A 119 2.51 13.22 -22.04
C GLU A 119 1.46 13.72 -21.02
N GLN A 120 0.81 12.79 -20.30
CA GLN A 120 -0.21 13.12 -19.31
C GLN A 120 0.40 13.86 -18.10
N PRO A 121 -0.24 14.92 -17.58
CA PRO A 121 0.29 15.67 -16.46
C PRO A 121 0.20 14.87 -15.16
N ILE A 122 1.15 15.07 -14.25
CA ILE A 122 1.03 14.58 -12.88
C ILE A 122 0.01 15.45 -12.15
N THR A 123 -1.12 14.85 -11.77
CA THR A 123 -2.24 15.57 -11.15
C THR A 123 -2.45 15.19 -9.69
N ARG A 124 -1.94 14.03 -9.27
CA ARG A 124 -2.09 13.49 -7.91
C ARG A 124 -0.79 12.91 -7.39
N VAL A 125 -0.47 13.18 -6.13
CA VAL A 125 0.66 12.58 -5.42
C VAL A 125 0.18 12.00 -4.09
N VAL A 126 0.30 10.70 -3.88
CA VAL A 126 -0.02 10.05 -2.60
C VAL A 126 1.23 10.06 -1.73
N VAL A 127 1.12 10.62 -0.53
CA VAL A 127 2.18 10.53 0.49
C VAL A 127 1.94 9.25 1.29
N GLY A 128 2.63 8.18 0.90
CA GLY A 128 2.57 6.90 1.59
C GLY A 128 3.29 6.92 2.92
N SER A 129 4.39 7.68 3.00
CA SER A 129 5.13 7.97 4.24
C SER A 129 5.58 9.43 4.26
N HIS A 130 5.55 10.05 5.44
CA HIS A 130 6.12 11.39 5.62
C HIS A 130 7.64 11.38 5.80
N HIS A 131 8.30 10.22 5.87
CA HIS A 131 9.75 10.20 6.03
C HIS A 131 10.49 10.84 4.85
N PRO A 132 11.64 11.50 5.12
CA PRO A 132 12.34 12.27 4.11
C PRO A 132 12.77 11.47 2.88
N ASP A 133 13.00 10.16 2.99
CA ASP A 133 13.36 9.29 1.87
C ASP A 133 12.24 9.09 0.83
N HIS A 134 10.99 9.41 1.20
CA HIS A 134 9.82 9.37 0.33
C HIS A 134 9.21 10.75 0.07
N SER A 135 9.39 11.70 1.00
CA SER A 135 8.77 13.04 0.95
C SER A 135 9.76 14.18 0.73
N GLY A 136 11.07 13.90 0.81
CA GLY A 136 12.12 14.92 0.88
C GLY A 136 12.26 15.76 -0.37
N GLY A 137 11.72 15.34 -1.51
CA GLY A 137 11.68 16.12 -2.74
C GLY A 137 10.28 16.51 -3.21
N ASN A 138 9.26 16.51 -2.35
CA ASN A 138 7.87 16.77 -2.75
C ASN A 138 7.67 18.13 -3.45
N SER A 139 8.49 19.14 -3.14
CA SER A 139 8.46 20.46 -3.80
C SER A 139 8.82 20.43 -5.30
N ALA A 140 9.41 19.34 -5.80
CA ALA A 140 9.72 19.18 -7.22
C ALA A 140 8.47 18.89 -8.08
N PHE A 141 7.41 18.34 -7.49
CA PHE A 141 6.18 18.04 -8.23
C PHE A 141 5.49 19.33 -8.71
N PRO A 142 4.69 19.26 -9.79
CA PRO A 142 3.93 20.41 -10.29
C PRO A 142 3.12 21.08 -9.17
N SER A 143 3.15 22.41 -9.13
CA SER A 143 2.51 23.19 -8.06
C SER A 143 0.99 23.03 -8.00
N ASP A 144 0.37 22.58 -9.09
CA ASP A 144 -1.06 22.30 -9.24
C ASP A 144 -1.42 20.82 -9.03
N ALA A 145 -0.44 19.95 -8.76
CA ALA A 145 -0.71 18.58 -8.32
C ALA A 145 -1.27 18.57 -6.90
N THR A 146 -2.34 17.81 -6.68
CA THR A 146 -2.94 17.63 -5.34
C THR A 146 -2.26 16.48 -4.62
N PHE A 147 -1.74 16.75 -3.43
CA PHE A 147 -1.20 15.72 -2.55
C PHE A 147 -2.30 15.10 -1.72
N LEU A 148 -2.39 13.77 -1.74
CA LEU A 148 -3.29 12.99 -0.91
C LEU A 148 -2.51 12.55 0.33
N VAL A 149 -2.91 13.08 1.50
CA VAL A 149 -2.10 12.99 2.73
C VAL A 149 -2.98 12.63 3.92
N HIS A 150 -2.54 11.73 4.79
CA HIS A 150 -3.21 11.45 6.06
C HIS A 150 -2.95 12.58 7.08
N PRO A 151 -3.87 12.94 8.00
CA PRO A 151 -3.66 14.02 8.98
C PRO A 151 -2.37 13.91 9.80
N THR A 152 -1.98 12.69 10.19
CA THR A 152 -0.71 12.45 10.91
C THR A 152 0.51 12.81 10.08
N SER A 153 0.50 12.47 8.79
CA SER A 153 1.60 12.80 7.87
C SER A 153 1.60 14.28 7.51
N ALA A 154 0.42 14.90 7.32
CA ALA A 154 0.28 16.34 7.11
C ALA A 154 0.89 17.13 8.28
N ALA A 155 0.56 16.77 9.52
CA ALA A 155 1.12 17.40 10.72
C ALA A 155 2.65 17.26 10.81
N ALA A 156 3.21 16.14 10.35
CA ALA A 156 4.66 15.94 10.30
C ALA A 156 5.35 16.77 9.20
N LEU A 157 4.62 17.10 8.13
CA LEU A 157 5.13 17.83 6.96
C LEU A 157 4.94 19.35 7.05
N GLU A 158 4.10 19.88 7.96
CA GLU A 158 3.78 21.32 8.05
C GLU A 158 5.01 22.26 8.07
N GLN A 159 6.15 21.80 8.60
CA GLN A 159 7.35 22.63 8.81
C GLN A 159 8.58 22.10 8.06
N VAL A 160 8.41 21.16 7.13
CA VAL A 160 9.53 20.68 6.31
C VAL A 160 9.73 21.59 5.09
N GLU A 161 10.99 21.78 4.68
CA GLU A 161 11.34 22.68 3.56
C GLU A 161 10.62 22.34 2.25
N ASN A 162 10.41 21.04 2.01
CA ASN A 162 9.79 20.50 0.81
C ASN A 162 8.35 20.02 1.07
N ALA A 163 7.60 20.73 1.91
CA ALA A 163 6.21 20.37 2.21
C ALA A 163 5.33 20.36 0.94
N PRO A 164 4.26 19.55 0.89
CA PRO A 164 3.27 19.60 -0.18
C PRO A 164 2.71 21.00 -0.43
N ASN A 165 2.54 21.36 -1.71
CA ASN A 165 2.01 22.67 -2.09
C ASN A 165 0.48 22.78 -1.94
N MET A 166 -0.23 21.66 -2.10
CA MET A 166 -1.70 21.57 -2.00
C MET A 166 -2.06 20.19 -1.47
N GLU A 167 -2.82 20.13 -0.37
CA GLU A 167 -3.19 18.88 0.29
C GLU A 167 -4.70 18.62 0.26
N GLU A 168 -5.06 17.38 0.00
CA GLU A 168 -6.37 16.79 0.27
C GLU A 168 -6.18 15.69 1.33
N ILE A 169 -6.95 15.81 2.41
CA ILE A 169 -6.81 14.93 3.57
C ILE A 169 -7.54 13.61 3.35
N VAL A 170 -6.83 12.49 3.56
CA VAL A 170 -7.37 11.13 3.52
C VAL A 170 -7.23 10.48 4.90
N GLU A 171 -8.33 10.42 5.66
CA GLU A 171 -8.32 9.82 7.00
C GLU A 171 -8.43 8.29 7.00
N SER A 172 -9.21 7.72 6.08
CA SER A 172 -9.51 6.28 6.06
C SER A 172 -9.42 5.70 4.66
N GLU A 173 -10.21 6.21 3.72
CA GLU A 173 -10.25 5.73 2.34
C GLU A 173 -10.70 6.86 1.41
N LEU A 174 -10.07 6.91 0.24
CA LEU A 174 -10.49 7.71 -0.90
C LEU A 174 -10.50 6.83 -2.14
N ALA A 175 -11.67 6.67 -2.76
CA ALA A 175 -11.80 6.01 -4.05
C ALA A 175 -11.82 7.06 -5.16
N LEU A 176 -10.85 6.95 -6.07
CA LEU A 176 -10.71 7.77 -7.26
C LEU A 176 -11.16 6.98 -8.48
N ASN A 177 -11.73 7.68 -9.45
CA ASN A 177 -11.89 7.19 -10.80
C ASN A 177 -11.13 8.14 -11.73
N MET A 178 -10.05 7.65 -12.33
CA MET A 178 -9.18 8.41 -13.23
C MET A 178 -9.12 7.69 -14.58
N GLY A 179 -9.63 8.31 -15.64
CA GLY A 179 -9.67 7.73 -16.98
C GLY A 179 -10.47 6.41 -17.05
N GLY A 180 -11.46 6.22 -16.16
CA GLY A 180 -12.21 4.97 -16.05
C GLY A 180 -11.56 3.89 -15.16
N ARG A 181 -10.35 4.13 -14.64
CA ARG A 181 -9.66 3.23 -13.70
C ARG A 181 -10.01 3.59 -12.26
N GLU A 182 -10.39 2.58 -11.47
CA GLU A 182 -10.57 2.73 -10.03
C GLU A 182 -9.21 2.68 -9.32
N ILE A 183 -8.91 3.68 -8.50
CA ILE A 183 -7.71 3.74 -7.66
C ILE A 183 -8.15 4.03 -6.24
N ARG A 184 -7.79 3.20 -5.27
CA ARG A 184 -8.13 3.42 -3.87
C ARG A 184 -6.89 3.83 -3.08
N VAL A 185 -6.99 4.96 -2.39
CA VAL A 185 -6.00 5.40 -1.40
C VAL A 185 -6.53 5.01 -0.03
N LEU A 186 -5.77 4.19 0.69
CA LEU A 186 -6.22 3.47 1.88
C LEU A 186 -5.32 3.79 3.08
N HIS A 187 -5.94 4.11 4.21
CA HIS A 187 -5.31 4.05 5.51
C HIS A 187 -5.84 2.82 6.26
N LEU A 188 -5.04 1.75 6.35
CA LEU A 188 -5.43 0.48 6.97
C LEU A 188 -5.09 0.39 8.47
N GLY A 189 -4.81 1.53 9.09
CA GLY A 189 -4.38 1.66 10.48
C GLY A 189 -2.91 2.00 10.61
N ARG A 190 -2.49 2.27 11.85
CA ARG A 190 -1.12 2.70 12.15
C ARG A 190 -0.12 1.59 11.84
N ALA A 191 0.91 1.91 11.06
CA ALA A 191 2.04 1.03 10.80
C ALA A 191 3.37 1.78 11.04
N HIS A 192 4.06 2.20 9.98
CA HIS A 192 5.42 2.72 10.03
C HIS A 192 5.49 4.15 10.57
N THR A 193 4.70 5.06 10.00
CA THR A 193 4.63 6.46 10.40
C THR A 193 3.35 6.80 11.15
N GLY A 194 2.38 5.89 11.17
CA GLY A 194 1.07 6.07 11.80
C GLY A 194 0.07 6.84 10.92
N GLY A 195 0.54 7.50 9.87
CA GLY A 195 -0.28 8.12 8.83
C GLY A 195 -0.05 7.50 7.46
N ASP A 196 0.28 6.21 7.43
CA ASP A 196 0.68 5.52 6.21
C ASP A 196 -0.50 5.37 5.25
N LEU A 197 -0.32 5.81 4.01
CA LEU A 197 -1.29 5.63 2.92
C LEU A 197 -0.79 4.57 1.94
N LEU A 198 -1.70 3.70 1.53
CA LEU A 198 -1.47 2.65 0.55
C LEU A 198 -2.27 2.97 -0.72
N VAL A 199 -1.79 2.53 -1.87
CA VAL A 199 -2.51 2.66 -3.14
C VAL A 199 -2.88 1.29 -3.66
N HIS A 200 -4.18 1.03 -3.78
CA HIS A 200 -4.74 -0.24 -4.24
C HIS A 200 -5.44 -0.06 -5.59
N LEU A 201 -5.06 -0.92 -6.53
CA LEU A 201 -5.56 -1.02 -7.89
C LEU A 201 -6.31 -2.35 -8.03
N PRO A 202 -7.64 -2.38 -7.77
CA PRO A 202 -8.37 -3.63 -7.63
C PRO A 202 -8.50 -4.42 -8.93
N GLN A 203 -8.53 -3.75 -10.09
CA GLN A 203 -8.60 -4.41 -11.40
C GLN A 203 -7.31 -5.17 -11.72
N GLU A 204 -6.16 -4.60 -11.35
CA GLU A 204 -4.83 -5.16 -11.57
C GLU A 204 -4.39 -6.10 -10.43
N GLY A 205 -5.07 -6.06 -9.28
CA GLY A 205 -4.69 -6.84 -8.10
C GLY A 205 -3.37 -6.35 -7.47
N ILE A 206 -3.08 -5.05 -7.59
CA ILE A 206 -1.83 -4.43 -7.13
C ILE A 206 -2.09 -3.59 -5.89
N LEU A 207 -1.23 -3.73 -4.87
CA LEU A 207 -1.21 -2.89 -3.68
C LEU A 207 0.21 -2.34 -3.48
N PHE A 208 0.34 -1.02 -3.60
CA PHE A 208 1.55 -0.29 -3.19
C PHE A 208 1.44 0.07 -1.72
N MET A 209 2.44 -0.32 -0.94
CA MET A 209 2.41 -0.24 0.52
C MET A 209 3.35 0.81 1.11
N SER A 210 4.10 1.55 0.27
CA SER A 210 5.16 2.46 0.75
C SER A 210 6.06 1.74 1.78
N GLU A 211 6.44 2.42 2.85
CA GLU A 211 7.27 1.88 3.94
C GLU A 211 6.53 0.94 4.91
N VAL A 212 5.23 0.67 4.74
CA VAL A 212 4.53 -0.32 5.57
C VAL A 212 5.09 -1.72 5.36
N PHE A 213 5.60 -2.01 4.16
CA PHE A 213 6.21 -3.28 3.83
C PHE A 213 7.64 -3.09 3.32
N LEU A 214 8.60 -3.68 4.04
CA LEU A 214 9.98 -3.75 3.60
C LEU A 214 10.30 -5.19 3.19
N ASN A 215 10.76 -5.38 1.96
CA ASN A 215 11.13 -6.70 1.46
C ASN A 215 12.58 -7.02 1.83
N ARG A 216 12.79 -8.05 2.66
CA ARG A 216 14.12 -8.55 3.06
C ARG A 216 15.01 -7.54 3.80
N VAL A 217 14.42 -6.48 4.32
CA VAL A 217 15.03 -5.57 5.30
C VAL A 217 14.32 -5.80 6.62
N PHE A 218 15.06 -5.73 7.73
CA PHE A 218 14.41 -5.73 9.04
C PHE A 218 13.58 -4.44 9.18
N PRO A 219 12.29 -4.51 9.54
CA PRO A 219 11.44 -3.33 9.55
C PRO A 219 12.01 -2.19 10.42
N LEU A 220 12.05 -0.98 9.87
CA LEU A 220 12.49 0.23 10.56
C LEU A 220 11.40 0.74 11.50
N MET A 221 11.04 -0.06 12.51
CA MET A 221 10.02 0.32 13.48
C MET A 221 10.58 1.40 14.42
N ARG A 222 10.07 2.62 14.31
CA ARG A 222 10.30 3.69 15.30
C ARG A 222 9.06 3.83 16.17
N SER A 223 9.27 3.91 17.49
CA SER A 223 8.23 4.12 18.52
C SER A 223 7.79 5.56 18.61
#